data_AF-A0A852SR15-F1
#
_entry.id   AF-A0A852SR15-F1
#
_cell.length_a   1.000
_cell.length_b   1.000
_cell.length_c   1.000
_cell.angle_alpha   90.00
_cell.angle_beta   90.00
_cell.angle_gamma   90.00
#
_symmetry.space_group_name_H-M   'P 1'
#
loop_
_entity.id
_entity.type
_entity.pdbx_description
1 polymer ?
#
loop_
_entity_poly.entity_id
_entity_poly.type
_entity_poly.pdbx_seq_one_letter_code
_entity_poly.pdbx_strand_id
1 'polypeptide(L)'
;MLLVKGDATALSVDEKALLTARGVTSATVFGGEDTVSAPLAADIKSVTTALTRIDGDDRFIVSANVTAANWTAPVDTVYFATGENYPDALAGGVLAGITKSPVLLVCSTRRWRTCRSAADPGRPVG
;
A
#
# COMPACT_ATOMS: atom_id res chain seq x y z
N MET A 1 -11.48 2.85 0.51
CA MET A 1 -10.54 2.04 1.30
C MET A 1 -11.35 1.23 2.30
N LEU A 2 -11.10 -0.08 2.41
CA LEU A 2 -11.67 -0.96 3.45
C LEU A 2 -10.50 -1.48 4.29
N LEU A 3 -10.65 -1.46 5.61
CA LEU A 3 -9.67 -2.06 6.53
C LEU A 3 -10.13 -3.47 6.85
N VAL A 4 -9.21 -4.43 6.78
CA VAL A 4 -9.44 -5.83 7.11
C VAL A 4 -8.44 -6.26 8.17
N LYS A 5 -8.81 -7.26 8.97
CA LYS A 5 -7.89 -7.89 9.91
C LYS A 5 -6.90 -8.78 9.13
N GLY A 6 -5.66 -8.33 9.02
CA GLY A 6 -4.65 -8.91 8.14
C GLY A 6 -4.28 -10.38 8.39
N ASP A 7 -4.32 -10.79 9.66
CA ASP A 7 -4.07 -12.15 10.16
C ASP A 7 -5.33 -13.04 10.13
N ALA A 8 -6.48 -12.50 9.70
CA ALA A 8 -7.63 -13.34 9.41
C ALA A 8 -7.37 -14.21 8.18
N THR A 9 -8.11 -15.30 8.05
CA THR A 9 -8.05 -16.20 6.90
C THR A 9 -9.17 -15.97 5.89
N ALA A 10 -10.16 -15.15 6.23
CA ALA A 10 -11.30 -14.81 5.39
C ALA A 10 -11.94 -13.48 5.81
N LEU A 11 -12.67 -12.85 4.89
CA LEU A 11 -13.56 -11.74 5.18
C LEU A 11 -14.76 -12.22 6.02
N SER A 12 -15.22 -11.38 6.92
CA SER A 12 -16.49 -11.56 7.61
C SER A 12 -17.68 -11.51 6.65
N VAL A 13 -18.81 -12.06 7.09
CA VAL A 13 -20.06 -12.06 6.31
C VAL A 13 -20.48 -10.62 5.96
N ASP A 14 -20.32 -9.68 6.89
CA ASP A 14 -20.68 -8.28 6.70
C ASP A 14 -19.74 -7.57 5.70
N GLU A 15 -18.44 -7.86 5.73
CA GLU A 15 -17.48 -7.33 4.74
C GLU A 15 -17.79 -7.85 3.33
N LYS A 16 -18.11 -9.14 3.19
CA LYS A 16 -18.53 -9.72 1.90
C LYS A 16 -19.81 -9.08 1.39
N ALA A 17 -20.81 -8.96 2.26
CA ALA A 17 -22.08 -8.32 1.93
C ALA A 17 -21.88 -6.87 1.51
N LEU A 18 -21.01 -6.13 2.19
CA LEU A 18 -20.66 -4.76 1.83
C LEU A 18 -20.01 -4.67 0.44
N LEU A 19 -19.04 -5.53 0.13
CA LEU A 19 -18.37 -5.54 -1.17
C LEU A 19 -19.35 -5.85 -2.30
N THR A 20 -20.21 -6.86 -2.12
CA THR A 20 -21.25 -7.21 -3.10
C THR A 20 -22.28 -6.09 -3.26
N ALA A 21 -22.77 -5.51 -2.17
CA ALA A 21 -23.76 -4.43 -2.21
C ALA A 21 -23.24 -3.15 -2.88
N ARG A 22 -21.92 -2.91 -2.83
CA ARG A 22 -21.26 -1.80 -3.51
C ARG A 22 -20.83 -2.13 -4.95
N GLY A 23 -21.09 -3.35 -5.43
CA GLY A 23 -20.73 -3.79 -6.77
C GLY A 23 -19.23 -3.78 -7.02
N VAL A 24 -18.43 -4.08 -5.99
CA VAL A 24 -16.96 -4.09 -6.12
C VAL A 24 -16.54 -5.27 -7.01
N THR A 25 -16.00 -4.95 -8.18
CA THR A 25 -15.54 -5.96 -9.14
C THR A 25 -14.02 -6.13 -9.12
N SER A 26 -13.27 -5.11 -8.70
CA SER A 26 -11.82 -5.15 -8.58
C SER A 26 -11.36 -4.71 -7.19
N ALA A 27 -10.29 -5.34 -6.71
CA ALA A 27 -9.65 -4.98 -5.46
C ALA A 27 -8.13 -4.91 -5.61
N THR A 28 -7.52 -3.98 -4.88
CA THR A 28 -6.07 -3.87 -4.74
C THR A 28 -5.70 -4.05 -3.27
N VAL A 29 -4.80 -4.99 -3.00
CA VAL A 29 -4.23 -5.25 -1.67
C VAL A 29 -2.85 -4.62 -1.60
N PHE A 30 -2.59 -3.88 -0.53
CA PHE A 30 -1.30 -3.24 -0.27
C PHE A 30 -0.55 -4.00 0.82
N GLY A 31 0.72 -4.33 0.56
CA GLY A 31 1.59 -5.05 1.49
C GLY A 31 1.69 -6.56 1.20
N GLY A 32 2.67 -7.19 1.85
CA GLY A 32 2.97 -8.62 1.69
C GLY A 32 2.02 -9.54 2.46
N GLU A 33 2.34 -10.85 2.46
CA GLU A 33 1.51 -11.88 3.12
C GLU A 33 1.47 -11.74 4.65
N ASP A 34 2.50 -11.13 5.25
CA ASP A 34 2.52 -10.81 6.69
C ASP A 34 1.50 -9.72 7.08
N THR A 35 1.05 -8.92 6.11
CA THR A 35 0.04 -7.86 6.33
C THR A 35 -1.35 -8.28 5.87
N VAL A 36 -1.45 -9.01 4.76
CA VAL A 36 -2.71 -9.59 4.29
C VAL A 36 -2.41 -11.02 3.86
N SER A 37 -2.84 -11.97 4.67
CA SER A 37 -2.53 -13.39 4.48
C SER A 37 -2.96 -13.92 3.10
N ALA A 38 -2.28 -14.94 2.59
CA ALA A 38 -2.66 -15.59 1.34
C ALA A 38 -4.10 -16.15 1.36
N PRO A 39 -4.57 -16.81 2.45
CA PRO A 39 -5.97 -17.24 2.55
C PRO A 39 -6.95 -16.07 2.47
N LEU A 40 -6.67 -14.96 3.15
CA LEU A 40 -7.54 -13.78 3.10
C LEU A 40 -7.60 -13.16 1.70
N ALA A 41 -6.46 -13.07 1.01
CA ALA A 41 -6.42 -12.62 -0.38
C ALA A 41 -7.23 -13.55 -1.31
N ALA A 42 -7.13 -14.87 -1.12
CA ALA A 42 -7.94 -15.83 -1.87
C ALA A 42 -9.44 -15.65 -1.61
N ASP A 43 -9.82 -15.36 -0.37
CA ASP A 43 -11.21 -15.10 -0.02
C ASP A 43 -11.74 -13.79 -0.62
N ILE A 44 -10.94 -12.71 -0.64
CA ILE A 44 -11.26 -11.46 -1.34
C ILE A 44 -11.43 -11.72 -2.85
N LYS A 45 -10.58 -12.56 -3.44
CA LYS A 45 -10.68 -12.94 -4.86
C LYS A 45 -11.96 -13.74 -5.14
N SER A 46 -12.51 -14.45 -4.17
CA SER A 46 -13.77 -15.19 -4.36
C SER A 46 -15.00 -14.27 -4.53
N VAL A 47 -14.92 -13.04 -4.01
CA VAL A 47 -16.00 -12.05 -4.07
C VAL A 47 -15.72 -10.90 -5.05
N THR A 48 -14.61 -10.96 -5.79
CA THR A 48 -14.23 -9.98 -6.81
C THR A 48 -13.85 -10.67 -8.12
N THR A 49 -13.90 -9.93 -9.23
CA THR A 49 -13.47 -10.46 -10.54
C THR A 49 -11.98 -10.30 -10.79
N ALA A 50 -11.34 -9.33 -10.13
CA ALA A 50 -9.92 -9.05 -10.25
C ALA A 50 -9.31 -8.68 -8.90
N LEU A 51 -8.17 -9.27 -8.59
CA LEU A 51 -7.38 -8.95 -7.40
C LEU A 51 -5.93 -8.69 -7.80
N THR A 52 -5.42 -7.52 -7.42
CA THR A 52 -4.00 -7.16 -7.58
C THR A 52 -3.38 -6.97 -6.20
N ARG A 53 -2.17 -7.50 -5.99
CA ARG A 53 -1.35 -7.19 -4.83
C ARG A 53 -0.21 -6.26 -5.25
N ILE A 54 -0.01 -5.19 -4.48
CA ILE A 54 1.17 -4.35 -4.57
C ILE A 54 1.92 -4.52 -3.24
N ASP A 55 3.04 -5.24 -3.26
CA ASP A 55 3.86 -5.48 -2.08
C ASP A 55 5.23 -4.80 -2.17
N GLY A 56 6.06 -5.08 -1.16
CA GLY A 56 7.43 -4.65 -1.05
C GLY A 56 8.04 -5.20 0.24
N ASP A 57 9.37 -5.24 0.28
CA ASP A 57 10.13 -5.70 1.46
C ASP A 57 9.85 -4.84 2.70
N ASP A 58 9.45 -3.58 2.50
CA ASP A 58 9.02 -2.68 3.54
C ASP A 58 7.95 -1.68 3.06
N ARG A 59 7.45 -0.87 3.99
CA ARG A 59 6.45 0.18 3.72
C ARG A 59 6.93 1.25 2.72
N PHE A 60 8.23 1.50 2.63
CA PHE A 60 8.80 2.47 1.72
C PHE A 60 8.73 1.93 0.28
N ILE A 61 9.10 0.67 0.07
CA ILE A 61 8.99 -0.02 -1.22
C ILE A 61 7.54 -0.20 -1.62
N VAL A 62 6.65 -0.58 -0.69
CA VAL A 62 5.21 -0.61 -0.98
C VAL A 62 4.75 0.76 -1.48
N SER A 63 5.14 1.87 -0.84
CA SER A 63 4.74 3.22 -1.29
C SER A 63 5.28 3.59 -2.68
N ALA A 64 6.51 3.17 -2.99
CA ALA A 64 7.12 3.36 -4.31
C ALA A 64 6.41 2.54 -5.40
N ASN A 65 6.11 1.27 -5.11
CA ASN A 65 5.41 0.37 -6.02
C ASN A 65 3.96 0.81 -6.26
N VAL A 66 3.27 1.33 -5.23
CA VAL A 66 1.95 1.94 -5.38
C VAL A 66 2.01 3.15 -6.31
N THR A 67 3.04 3.99 -6.16
CA THR A 67 3.24 5.15 -7.03
C THR A 67 3.51 4.72 -8.48
N ALA A 68 4.41 3.76 -8.69
CA ALA A 68 4.73 3.25 -10.02
C ALA A 68 3.54 2.59 -10.72
N ALA A 69 2.65 1.93 -9.98
CA ALA A 69 1.48 1.26 -10.54
C ALA A 69 0.35 2.22 -10.94
N ASN A 70 0.30 3.43 -10.38
CA ASN A 70 -0.84 4.34 -10.53
C ASN A 70 -0.49 5.68 -11.20
N TRP A 71 0.80 6.02 -11.35
CA TRP A 71 1.25 7.25 -11.99
C TRP A 71 2.31 6.95 -13.06
N THR A 72 2.20 7.63 -14.20
CA THR A 72 3.21 7.62 -15.27
C THR A 72 3.87 8.99 -15.33
N ALA A 73 5.19 9.03 -15.51
CA ALA A 73 5.91 10.29 -15.61
C ALA A 73 5.53 11.05 -16.90
N PRO A 74 5.53 12.40 -16.88
CA PRO A 74 5.86 13.26 -15.74
C PRO A 74 4.73 13.37 -14.72
N VAL A 75 5.09 13.60 -13.46
CA VAL A 75 4.14 13.89 -12.37
C VAL A 75 4.45 15.30 -11.86
N ASP A 76 3.45 16.19 -11.89
CA ASP A 76 3.63 17.61 -11.56
C ASP A 76 3.90 17.88 -10.08
N THR A 77 3.41 17.01 -9.19
CA THR A 77 3.53 17.17 -7.75
C THR A 77 3.64 15.82 -7.07
N VAL A 78 4.59 15.68 -6.15
CA VAL A 78 4.78 14.49 -5.31
C VAL A 78 4.87 14.94 -3.86
N TYR A 79 4.06 14.35 -2.99
CA TYR A 79 4.14 14.60 -1.55
C TYR A 79 5.04 13.57 -0.87
N PHE A 80 5.78 14.00 0.14
CA PHE A 80 6.62 13.14 0.95
C PHE A 80 6.12 13.16 2.39
N ALA A 81 6.02 11.99 3.00
CA ALA A 81 5.72 11.83 4.42
C ALA A 81 6.75 10.91 5.07
N THR A 82 7.01 11.09 6.37
CA THR A 82 7.87 10.13 7.08
C THR A 82 7.16 8.78 7.19
N GLY A 83 7.84 7.69 6.83
CA GLY A 83 7.34 6.33 7.07
C GLY A 83 7.55 5.86 8.51
N GLU A 84 8.24 6.65 9.35
CA GLU A 84 8.59 6.30 10.72
C GLU A 84 7.42 6.54 11.69
N ASN A 85 6.63 7.60 11.46
CA ASN A 85 5.48 7.95 12.27
C ASN A 85 4.23 8.12 11.38
N TYR A 86 3.12 7.49 11.77
CA TYR A 86 1.86 7.45 11.03
C TYR A 86 1.09 8.78 10.84
N PRO A 87 1.17 9.81 11.72
CA PRO A 87 0.25 10.95 11.65
C PRO A 87 0.45 11.85 10.42
N ASP A 88 1.69 11.95 9.89
CA ASP A 88 1.99 12.82 8.76
C ASP A 88 1.47 12.23 7.43
N ALA A 89 1.52 10.91 7.28
CA ALA A 89 0.96 10.22 6.11
C ALA A 89 -0.58 10.27 6.11
N LEU A 90 -1.21 10.26 7.29
CA LEU A 90 -2.67 10.36 7.41
C LEU A 90 -3.19 11.77 7.06
N ALA A 91 -2.52 12.82 7.54
CA ALA A 91 -2.88 14.20 7.20
C ALA A 91 -2.50 14.56 5.75
N GLY A 92 -1.30 14.15 5.30
CA GLY A 92 -0.82 14.37 3.93
C GLY A 92 -1.62 13.62 2.87
N GLY A 93 -2.17 12.45 3.21
CA GLY A 93 -3.00 11.65 2.30
C GLY A 93 -4.29 12.35 1.86
N VAL A 94 -4.88 13.20 2.71
CA VAL A 94 -6.09 13.97 2.35
C VAL A 94 -5.77 15.00 1.26
N LEU A 95 -4.70 15.77 1.42
CA LEU A 95 -4.27 16.75 0.42
C LEU A 95 -3.89 16.07 -0.90
N ALA A 96 -3.10 15.00 -0.83
CA ALA A 96 -2.68 14.25 -1.99
C ALA A 96 -3.86 13.60 -2.75
N GLY A 97 -4.89 13.15 -2.01
CA GLY A 97 -6.14 12.66 -2.60
C GLY A 97 -6.92 13.74 -3.35
N ILE A 98 -6.95 14.97 -2.83
CA ILE A 98 -7.61 16.11 -3.49
C ILE A 98 -6.86 16.52 -4.77
N THR A 99 -5.53 16.58 -4.72
CA THR A 99 -4.70 16.99 -5.86
C THR A 99 -4.38 15.85 -6.83
N LYS A 100 -4.85 14.63 -6.55
CA LYS A 100 -4.56 13.40 -7.31
C LYS A 100 -3.05 13.14 -7.48
N SER A 101 -2.29 13.47 -6.46
CA SER A 101 -0.82 13.34 -6.44
C SER A 101 -0.38 12.13 -5.63
N PRO A 102 0.76 11.49 -5.97
CA PRO A 102 1.30 10.40 -5.17
C PRO A 102 1.84 10.91 -3.83
N VAL A 103 1.83 10.00 -2.85
CA VAL A 103 2.53 10.15 -1.56
C VAL A 103 3.61 9.09 -1.47
N LEU A 104 4.86 9.51 -1.35
CA LEU A 104 5.99 8.62 -1.10
C LEU A 104 6.40 8.66 0.37
N LEU A 105 6.57 7.48 0.95
CA LEU A 105 7.13 7.38 2.30
C LEU A 105 8.66 7.51 2.20
N VAL A 106 9.23 8.37 3.03
CA VAL A 106 10.67 8.57 3.13
C VAL A 106 11.15 8.35 4.56
N CYS A 107 12.40 7.94 4.68
CA CYS A 107 13.05 7.69 5.96
C CYS A 107 13.89 8.90 6.38
N SER A 108 13.99 9.13 7.69
CA SER A 108 14.86 10.19 8.23
C SER A 108 16.32 9.94 7.84
N THR A 109 17.05 11.00 7.49
CA THR A 109 18.46 10.93 7.05
C THR A 109 19.39 10.30 8.09
N ARG A 110 19.02 10.28 9.38
CA ARG A 110 19.78 9.58 10.44
C ARG A 110 19.67 8.05 10.40
N ARG A 111 18.63 7.50 9.74
CA ARG A 111 18.39 6.05 9.60
C ARG A 111 18.43 5.58 8.15
N TRP A 112 18.88 6.45 7.25
CA TRP A 112 19.00 6.18 5.82
C TRP A 112 19.73 4.87 5.48
N ARG A 113 20.77 4.49 6.24
CA ARG A 113 21.49 3.22 6.01
C ARG A 113 20.61 1.98 6.27
N THR A 114 19.75 2.03 7.27
CA THR A 114 18.84 0.95 7.66
C THR A 114 17.62 0.87 6.74
N CYS A 115 17.16 2.02 6.24
CA CYS A 115 16.05 2.09 5.29
C CYS A 115 16.49 1.75 3.85
N ARG A 116 17.73 2.05 3.46
CA ARG A 116 18.28 1.71 2.14
C ARG A 116 18.43 0.19 1.94
N SER A 117 18.83 -0.57 2.96
CA SER A 117 18.95 -2.03 2.83
C SER A 117 17.62 -2.74 2.61
N ALA A 118 16.51 -2.12 3.01
CA ALA A 118 15.17 -2.62 2.77
C ALA A 118 14.53 -2.04 1.48
N ALA A 119 15.09 -0.95 0.95
CA ALA A 119 14.67 -0.36 -0.33
C ALA A 119 15.45 -0.85 -1.57
N ASP A 120 16.67 -1.37 -1.40
CA ASP A 120 17.51 -1.87 -2.49
C ASP A 120 18.57 -2.84 -1.90
N PRO A 121 18.23 -4.10 -1.63
CA PRO A 121 19.15 -5.06 -1.00
C PRO A 121 20.38 -5.42 -1.86
N GLY A 122 20.41 -5.00 -3.13
CA GLY A 122 21.43 -5.40 -4.11
C GLY A 122 22.46 -4.34 -4.49
N ARG A 123 22.32 -3.08 -4.04
CA ARG A 123 23.19 -1.99 -4.51
C ARG A 123 24.33 -1.69 -3.53
N PRO A 124 25.60 -1.82 -3.94
CA PRO A 124 26.74 -1.58 -3.05
C PRO A 124 26.76 -0.14 -2.55
N VAL A 125 27.06 0.01 -1.25
CA VAL A 125 27.30 1.29 -0.61
C VAL A 125 28.73 1.75 -0.93
N GLY A 126 28.85 2.70 -1.85
CA GLY A 126 30.09 3.47 -2.04
C GLY A 126 30.32 4.46 -0.90
#